data_AF-A0A926DLT3-F1
#
_entry.id   AF-A0A926DLT3-F1
#
_cell.length_a   1.000
_cell.length_b   1.000
_cell.length_c   1.000
_cell.angle_alpha   90.00
_cell.angle_beta   90.00
_cell.angle_gamma   90.00
#
_symmetry.space_group_name_H-M   'P 1'
#
loop_
_entity.id
_entity.type
_entity.pdbx_description
1 polymer ?
#
loop_
_entity_poly.entity_id
_entity_poly.type
_entity_poly.pdbx_seq_one_letter_code
_entity_poly.pdbx_strand_id
1 'polypeptide(L)'
;MSKKKTIPELEAEKTAAEQKIEQLRHQNERLDNRIRYLNKGDRSKRTHRLCSRMGYIEHCAPELQTLTETEFYDLFEHLLRQPDVRKAIERAVHSHNSRINRGGE
;
A
#
# COMPACT_ATOMS: atom_id res chain seq x y z
N MET A 1 25.75 -17.42 -47.33
CA MET A 1 26.15 -16.00 -47.24
C MET A 1 24.92 -15.17 -46.91
N SER A 2 24.94 -14.44 -45.80
CA SER A 2 23.78 -13.61 -45.40
C SER A 2 23.61 -12.49 -46.43
N LYS A 3 22.42 -12.35 -47.04
CA LYS A 3 22.11 -11.27 -47.98
C LYS A 3 22.24 -9.94 -47.23
N LYS A 4 23.11 -9.04 -47.71
CA LYS A 4 23.23 -7.68 -47.18
C LYS A 4 21.92 -6.94 -47.47
N LYS A 5 21.27 -6.41 -46.43
CA LYS A 5 20.07 -5.56 -46.55
C LYS A 5 20.41 -4.30 -47.34
N THR A 6 19.46 -3.81 -48.11
CA THR A 6 19.57 -2.56 -48.86
C THR A 6 19.34 -1.35 -47.94
N ILE A 7 19.88 -0.19 -48.30
CA ILE A 7 19.70 1.06 -47.54
C ILE A 7 18.23 1.36 -47.21
N PRO A 8 17.27 1.29 -48.16
CA PRO A 8 15.86 1.54 -47.84
C PRO A 8 15.24 0.52 -46.87
N GLU A 9 15.70 -0.74 -46.88
CA GLU A 9 15.25 -1.75 -45.90
C GLU A 9 15.75 -1.40 -44.49
N LEU A 10 16.96 -0.88 -44.36
CA LEU A 10 17.53 -0.45 -43.09
C LEU A 10 16.84 0.81 -42.55
N GLU A 11 16.46 1.76 -43.41
CA GLU A 11 15.70 2.96 -43.02
C GLU A 11 14.30 2.59 -42.52
N ALA A 12 13.60 1.70 -43.22
CA ALA A 12 12.29 1.22 -42.79
C ALA A 12 12.35 0.48 -41.43
N GLU A 13 13.38 -0.36 -41.23
CA GLU A 13 13.60 -1.05 -39.96
C GLU A 13 13.92 -0.08 -38.82
N LYS A 14 14.70 0.98 -39.10
CA LYS A 14 14.98 2.04 -38.14
C LYS A 14 13.70 2.77 -37.73
N THR A 15 12.88 3.21 -38.67
CA THR A 15 11.62 3.90 -38.36
C THR A 15 10.66 3.00 -37.58
N ALA A 16 10.55 1.71 -37.93
CA ALA A 16 9.74 0.76 -37.19
C ALA A 16 10.25 0.56 -35.74
N ALA A 17 11.57 0.50 -35.56
CA ALA A 17 12.18 0.41 -34.24
C ALA A 17 11.95 1.68 -33.40
N GLU A 18 12.07 2.87 -33.99
CA GLU A 18 11.79 4.15 -33.34
C GLU A 18 10.32 4.24 -32.89
N GLN A 19 9.37 3.85 -33.75
CA GLN A 19 7.96 3.77 -33.39
C GLN A 19 7.71 2.80 -32.23
N LYS A 20 8.40 1.65 -32.22
CA LYS A 20 8.28 0.66 -31.14
C LYS A 20 8.86 1.18 -29.82
N ILE A 21 9.97 1.93 -29.87
CA ILE A 21 10.54 2.59 -28.69
C ILE A 21 9.53 3.57 -28.10
N GLU A 22 8.89 4.39 -28.93
CA GLU A 22 7.92 5.38 -28.46
C GLU A 22 6.67 4.71 -27.86
N GLN A 23 6.18 3.64 -28.50
CA GLN A 23 5.09 2.83 -27.94
C GLN A 23 5.44 2.25 -26.56
N LEU A 24 6.64 1.69 -26.40
CA LEU A 24 7.11 1.15 -25.13
C LEU A 24 7.30 2.25 -24.07
N ARG A 25 7.74 3.46 -24.47
CA ARG A 25 7.82 4.62 -23.56
C ARG A 25 6.45 4.99 -23.02
N HIS A 26 5.45 5.16 -23.88
CA HIS A 26 4.09 5.44 -23.45
C HIS A 26 3.50 4.31 -22.58
N GLN A 27 3.82 3.04 -22.87
CA GLN A 27 3.41 1.92 -22.01
C GLN A 27 4.03 2.02 -20.62
N ASN A 28 5.32 2.32 -20.51
CA ASN A 28 5.99 2.52 -19.22
C ASN A 28 5.35 3.67 -18.44
N GLU A 29 5.10 4.82 -19.08
CA GLU A 29 4.44 5.96 -18.42
C GLU A 29 3.04 5.59 -17.88
N ARG A 30 2.27 4.82 -18.65
CA ARG A 30 0.95 4.33 -18.20
C ARG A 30 1.06 3.42 -16.98
N LEU A 31 2.04 2.53 -16.96
CA LEU A 31 2.30 1.63 -15.83
C LEU A 31 2.73 2.41 -14.59
N ASP A 32 3.65 3.36 -14.74
CA ASP A 32 4.09 4.23 -13.64
C ASP A 32 2.94 5.05 -13.05
N ASN A 33 2.09 5.63 -13.91
CA ASN A 33 0.90 6.35 -13.48
C ASN A 33 -0.07 5.43 -12.73
N ARG A 34 -0.23 4.18 -13.18
CA ARG A 34 -1.07 3.19 -12.49
C ARG A 34 -0.52 2.85 -11.11
N ILE A 35 0.80 2.65 -10.99
CA ILE A 35 1.47 2.39 -9.71
C ILE A 35 1.26 3.56 -8.75
N ARG A 36 1.48 4.80 -9.21
CA ARG A 36 1.27 6.01 -8.38
C ARG A 36 -0.18 6.13 -7.92
N TYR A 37 -1.14 5.87 -8.80
CA TYR A 37 -2.57 5.91 -8.47
C TYR A 37 -2.94 4.90 -7.39
N LEU A 38 -2.51 3.64 -7.55
CA LEU A 38 -2.78 2.58 -6.57
C LEU A 38 -2.12 2.90 -5.22
N ASN A 39 -0.84 3.29 -5.23
CA ASN A 39 -0.14 3.68 -4.00
C ASN A 39 -0.80 4.87 -3.29
N LYS A 40 -1.28 5.87 -4.03
CA LYS A 40 -2.03 6.99 -3.47
C LYS A 40 -3.34 6.52 -2.83
N GLY A 41 -4.08 5.64 -3.51
CA GLY A 41 -5.29 5.03 -2.98
C GLY A 41 -5.04 4.27 -1.69
N ASP A 42 -4.00 3.45 -1.64
CA ASP A 42 -3.67 2.65 -0.46
C ASP A 42 -3.18 3.50 0.72
N ARG A 43 -2.40 4.55 0.46
CA ARG A 43 -2.02 5.54 1.49
C ARG A 43 -3.25 6.23 2.05
N SER A 44 -4.17 6.69 1.21
CA SER A 44 -5.40 7.35 1.64
C SER A 44 -6.29 6.42 2.48
N LYS A 45 -6.49 5.17 2.03
CA LYS A 45 -7.23 4.15 2.80
C LYS A 45 -6.56 3.87 4.14
N ARG A 46 -5.23 3.79 4.18
CA ARG A 46 -4.47 3.61 5.42
C ARG A 46 -4.69 4.78 6.38
N THR A 47 -4.54 6.03 5.91
CA THR A 47 -4.75 7.22 6.73
C THR A 47 -6.17 7.26 7.29
N HIS A 48 -7.19 7.06 6.45
CA HIS A 48 -8.58 7.04 6.91
C HIS A 48 -8.80 5.97 7.99
N ARG A 49 -8.33 4.74 7.75
CA ARG A 49 -8.43 3.65 8.74
C ARG A 49 -7.75 3.99 10.06
N LEU A 50 -6.58 4.63 10.04
CA LEU A 50 -5.87 5.05 11.24
C LEU A 50 -6.65 6.13 12.00
N CYS A 51 -7.12 7.17 11.31
CA CYS A 51 -7.93 8.24 11.91
C CYS A 51 -9.24 7.71 12.50
N SER A 52 -9.96 6.84 11.80
CA SER A 52 -11.22 6.26 12.32
C SER A 52 -10.98 5.43 13.58
N ARG A 53 -9.92 4.63 13.62
CA ARG A 53 -9.58 3.83 14.81
C ARG A 53 -9.15 4.71 15.97
N MET A 54 -8.34 5.74 15.71
CA MET A 54 -7.91 6.67 16.75
C MET A 54 -9.09 7.49 17.28
N GLY A 55 -9.95 7.99 16.40
CA GLY A 55 -11.16 8.71 16.81
C GLY A 55 -12.10 7.86 17.66
N TYR A 56 -12.17 6.54 17.44
CA TYR A 56 -12.91 5.65 18.33
C TYR A 56 -12.26 5.50 19.70
N ILE A 57 -10.92 5.44 19.77
CA ILE A 57 -10.18 5.40 21.04
C ILE A 57 -10.41 6.69 21.84
N GLU A 58 -10.27 7.85 21.22
CA GLU A 58 -10.54 9.15 21.86
C GLU A 58 -12.01 9.31 22.25
N HIS A 59 -12.93 8.73 21.47
CA HIS A 59 -14.35 8.70 21.85
C HIS A 59 -14.57 7.88 23.14
N CYS A 60 -13.85 6.78 23.33
CA CYS A 60 -13.93 5.95 24.54
C CYS A 60 -13.20 6.57 25.74
N ALA A 61 -12.14 7.33 25.51
CA ALA A 61 -11.34 7.99 26.55
C ALA A 61 -10.99 9.42 26.13
N PRO A 62 -11.92 10.38 26.31
CA PRO A 62 -11.74 11.77 25.88
C PRO A 62 -10.53 12.47 26.52
N GLU A 63 -10.08 12.02 27.68
CA GLU A 63 -8.90 12.51 28.40
C GLU A 63 -7.62 12.35 27.57
N LEU A 64 -7.59 11.42 26.62
CA LEU A 64 -6.44 11.25 25.72
C LEU A 64 -6.19 12.49 24.85
N GLN A 65 -7.22 13.30 24.58
CA GLN A 65 -7.08 14.52 23.77
C GLN A 65 -6.24 15.61 24.44
N THR A 66 -6.06 15.55 25.78
CA THR A 66 -5.24 16.52 26.50
C THR A 66 -3.76 16.18 26.47
N LEU A 67 -3.41 14.95 26.10
CA LEU A 67 -2.03 14.49 26.04
C LEU A 67 -1.32 15.06 24.81
N THR A 68 -0.05 15.39 24.98
CA THR A 68 0.85 15.61 23.85
C THR A 68 1.10 14.29 23.12
N GLU A 69 1.61 14.38 21.89
CA GLU A 69 1.91 13.20 21.08
C GLU A 69 2.90 12.24 21.78
N THR A 70 3.92 12.78 22.46
CA THR A 70 4.89 11.97 23.23
C THR A 70 4.24 11.27 24.42
N GLU A 71 3.44 11.98 25.22
CA GLU A 71 2.75 11.41 26.38
C GLU A 71 1.77 10.32 25.96
N PHE A 72 1.07 10.53 24.83
CA PHE A 72 0.19 9.54 24.24
C PHE A 72 0.98 8.27 23.86
N TYR A 73 2.12 8.41 23.18
CA TYR A 73 2.94 7.24 22.81
C TYR A 73 3.50 6.51 24.02
N ASP A 74 4.03 7.21 25.02
CA ASP A 74 4.55 6.60 26.24
C ASP A 74 3.47 5.81 26.99
N LEU A 75 2.25 6.36 27.08
CA LEU A 75 1.10 5.68 27.67
C LEU A 75 0.75 4.40 26.91
N PHE A 76 0.59 4.48 25.58
CA PHE A 76 0.21 3.33 24.78
C PHE A 76 1.29 2.25 24.74
N GLU A 77 2.57 2.62 24.71
CA GLU A 77 3.66 1.66 24.86
C GLU A 77 3.61 0.94 26.21
N HIS A 78 3.37 1.68 27.30
CA HIS A 78 3.21 1.09 28.62
C HIS A 78 2.03 0.12 28.67
N LEU A 79 0.86 0.52 28.17
CA LEU A 79 -0.34 -0.31 28.10
C LEU A 79 -0.11 -1.59 27.28
N LEU A 80 0.55 -1.49 26.12
CA LEU A 80 0.81 -2.63 25.23
C LEU A 80 1.89 -3.60 25.78
N ARG A 81 2.71 -3.16 26.74
CA ARG A 81 3.63 -4.03 27.48
C ARG A 81 2.91 -4.87 28.54
N GLN A 82 1.70 -4.49 28.96
CA GLN A 82 0.94 -5.24 29.96
C GLN A 82 0.56 -6.63 29.42
N PRO A 83 0.87 -7.73 30.15
CA PRO A 83 0.60 -9.09 29.67
C PRO A 83 -0.86 -9.34 29.31
N ASP A 84 -1.79 -8.77 30.07
CA ASP A 84 -3.22 -8.99 29.85
C ASP A 84 -3.73 -8.31 28.58
N VAL A 85 -3.21 -7.11 28.28
CA VAL A 85 -3.49 -6.40 27.02
C VAL A 85 -2.95 -7.20 25.84
N ARG A 86 -1.70 -7.67 25.91
CA ARG A 86 -1.10 -8.49 24.85
C ARG A 86 -1.90 -9.78 24.61
N LYS A 87 -2.26 -10.51 25.67
CA LYS A 87 -3.09 -11.71 25.56
C LYS A 87 -4.47 -11.41 24.99
N ALA A 88 -5.09 -10.28 25.33
CA ALA A 88 -6.37 -9.87 24.77
C ALA A 88 -6.27 -9.60 23.26
N ILE A 89 -5.20 -8.93 22.82
CA ILE A 89 -4.91 -8.70 21.39
C ILE A 89 -4.72 -10.04 20.67
N GLU A 90 -3.89 -10.94 21.20
CA GLU A 90 -3.65 -12.26 20.62
C GLU A 90 -4.95 -13.07 20.47
N ARG A 91 -5.80 -13.10 21.51
CA ARG A 91 -7.11 -13.77 21.44
C ARG A 91 -8.02 -13.15 20.39
N ALA A 92 -8.07 -11.82 20.30
CA ALA A 92 -8.90 -11.13 19.32
C ALA A 92 -8.45 -11.45 17.88
N VAL A 93 -7.14 -11.43 17.62
CA VAL A 93 -6.55 -11.80 16.32
C VAL A 93 -6.81 -13.27 16.00
N HIS A 94 -6.58 -14.17 16.95
CA HIS A 94 -6.83 -15.60 16.77
C HIS A 94 -8.29 -15.90 16.45
N SER A 95 -9.22 -15.26 17.17
CA SER A 95 -10.67 -15.39 16.94
C SER A 95 -11.07 -14.88 15.55
N HIS A 96 -10.52 -13.75 15.11
CA HIS A 96 -10.75 -13.20 13.77
C HIS A 96 -10.28 -14.17 12.67
N ASN A 97 -9.05 -14.67 12.77
CA ASN A 97 -8.49 -15.60 11.79
C ASN A 97 -9.29 -16.91 11.73
N SER A 98 -9.70 -17.42 12.89
CA SER A 98 -10.53 -18.63 12.99
C SER A 98 -11.93 -18.46 12.37
N ARG A 99 -12.45 -17.23 12.26
CA ARG A 99 -13.72 -16.94 11.57
C ARG A 99 -13.53 -16.86 10.06
N ILE A 100 -12.47 -16.19 9.61
CA ILE A 100 -12.13 -16.12 8.17
C ILE A 100 -11.96 -17.53 7.59
N ASN A 101 -11.23 -18.39 8.30
CA ASN A 101 -10.97 -19.76 7.84
C ASN A 101 -12.22 -20.66 7.84
N ARG A 102 -13.28 -20.30 8.58
CA ARG A 102 -14.55 -21.05 8.61
C ARG A 102 -15.61 -20.53 7.64
N GLY A 103 -15.45 -19.31 7.12
CA GLY A 103 -16.39 -18.70 6.16
C GLY A 103 -15.93 -18.80 4.70
N GLY A 104 -14.88 -19.60 4.44
CA GLY A 104 -14.32 -19.86 3.11
C GLY A 104 -14.63 -21.24 2.55
N GLU A 105 -15.59 -21.96 3.15
CA GLU A 105 -16.20 -23.18 2.60
C GLU A 105 -17.52 -22.85 1.87
#